data_AF-A0A535P598-F1
#
_entry.id   AF-A0A535P598-F1
#
_cell.length_a   1.000
_cell.length_b   1.000
_cell.length_c   1.000
_cell.angle_alpha   90.00
_cell.angle_beta   90.00
_cell.angle_gamma   90.00
#
_symmetry.space_group_name_H-M   'P 1'
#
loop_
_entity.id
_entity.type
_entity.pdbx_description
1 polymer ?
#
loop_
_entity_poly.entity_id
_entity_poly.type
_entity_poly.pdbx_seq_one_letter_code
_entity_poly.pdbx_strand_id
1 'polypeptide(L)' 'MKSSIGRGRTLDEAVDAALIELQESRRNVDVKILSETAEETVVEVAVIDQSAPVAS' A
#
# COMPACT_ATOMS: atom_id res chain seq x y z
N MET A 1 -11.14 -6.16 3.61
CA MET A 1 -9.97 -5.51 2.96
C MET A 1 -9.03 -5.10 4.08
N LYS A 2 -7.81 -5.65 4.09
CA LYS A 2 -6.78 -5.31 5.09
C LYS A 2 -5.94 -4.17 4.50
N SER A 3 -5.80 -3.05 5.19
CA SER A 3 -4.95 -1.93 4.72
C SER A 3 -4.05 -1.41 5.84
N SER A 4 -2.90 -0.87 5.44
CA SER A 4 -1.91 -0.23 6.30
C SER A 4 -1.41 1.07 5.67
N ILE A 5 -0.90 1.95 6.52
CA ILE A 5 -0.32 3.22 6.11
C ILE A 5 1.20 3.11 6.17
N GLY A 6 1.84 3.29 5.02
CA GLY A 6 3.27 3.31 4.87
C GLY A 6 3.82 4.72 4.83
N ARG A 7 4.98 4.92 5.45
CA ARG A 7 5.71 6.19 5.41
C ARG A 7 7.17 5.94 5.11
N GLY A 8 7.74 6.75 4.23
CA GLY A 8 9.15 6.66 3.83
C GLY A 8 9.63 7.97 3.22
N ARG A 9 10.93 8.06 2.91
CA ARG A 9 11.45 9.23 2.17
C ARG A 9 11.10 9.17 0.69
N THR A 10 10.74 7.98 0.20
CA THR A 10 10.35 7.74 -1.18
C THR A 10 9.11 6.84 -1.22
N LEU A 11 8.46 6.81 -2.39
CA LEU A 11 7.31 5.94 -2.63
C LEU A 11 7.61 4.46 -2.36
N ASP A 12 8.76 3.95 -2.83
CA ASP A 12 9.10 2.53 -2.65
C ASP A 12 9.31 2.18 -1.18
N GLU A 13 9.99 3.06 -0.42
CA GLU A 13 10.16 2.88 1.02
C GLU A 13 8.83 2.92 1.78
N ALA A 14 7.95 3.86 1.43
CA ALA A 14 6.63 3.96 2.04
C ALA A 14 5.80 2.70 1.75
N VAL A 15 5.82 2.22 0.51
CA VAL A 15 5.15 0.98 0.11
C VAL A 15 5.72 -0.23 0.85
N ASP A 16 7.04 -0.35 0.95
CA ASP A 16 7.71 -1.44 1.66
C ASP A 16 7.31 -1.47 3.15
N ALA A 17 7.33 -0.32 3.81
CA ALA A 17 6.94 -0.18 5.21
C ALA A 17 5.49 -0.66 5.46
N ALA A 18 4.56 -0.27 4.59
CA ALA A 18 3.17 -0.72 4.69
C ALA A 18 3.02 -2.24 4.49
N LEU A 19 3.79 -2.82 3.57
CA LEU A 19 3.71 -4.25 3.25
C LEU A 19 4.29 -5.13 4.35
N ILE A 20 5.38 -4.68 4.98
CA ILE A 20 5.95 -5.34 6.16
C ILE A 20 4.92 -5.39 7.28
N GLU A 21 4.21 -4.27 7.53
CA GLU A 21 3.17 -4.21 8.56
C GLU A 21 1.96 -5.11 8.21
N LEU A 22 1.59 -5.17 6.93
CA LEU A 22 0.54 -6.08 6.46
C LEU A 22 0.95 -7.55 6.51
N GLN A 23 2.25 -7.84 6.58
CA GLN A 23 2.87 -9.15 6.37
C GLN A 23 2.47 -9.75 5.01
N GLU A 24 2.38 -8.90 4.00
CA GLU A 24 1.86 -9.24 2.68
C GLU A 24 2.87 -8.95 1.57
N SER A 25 2.66 -9.60 0.43
CA SER A 25 3.51 -9.42 -0.75
C SER A 25 2.94 -8.33 -1.69
N ARG A 26 3.82 -7.63 -2.43
CA ARG A 26 3.49 -6.62 -3.48
C ARG A 26 2.60 -7.11 -4.63
N ARG A 27 2.07 -8.33 -4.57
CA ARG A 27 1.46 -9.04 -5.68
C ARG A 27 -0.01 -8.68 -5.90
N ASN A 28 -0.71 -8.37 -4.81
CA ASN A 28 -2.17 -8.18 -4.79
C ASN A 28 -2.54 -7.01 -3.87
N VAL A 29 -1.92 -5.86 -4.09
CA VAL A 29 -2.16 -4.67 -3.28
C VAL A 29 -2.54 -3.48 -4.15
N ASP A 30 -3.49 -2.71 -3.65
CA ASP A 30 -3.80 -1.37 -4.12
C ASP A 30 -2.90 -0.39 -3.36
N VAL A 31 -2.26 0.51 -4.08
CA VAL A 31 -1.40 1.54 -3.49
C VAL A 31 -2.01 2.90 -3.80
N LYS A 32 -2.33 3.64 -2.75
CA LYS A 32 -2.88 4.98 -2.84
C LYS A 32 -1.93 5.97 -2.18
N ILE A 33 -1.44 6.93 -2.95
CA ILE A 33 -0.63 8.02 -2.40
C ILE A 33 -1.56 8.97 -1.66
N LEU A 34 -1.34 9.12 -0.35
CA LEU A 34 -2.08 10.06 0.49
C LEU A 34 -1.41 11.43 0.52
N SER A 35 -0.07 11.43 0.55
CA SER A 35 0.74 12.65 0.56
C SER A 35 2.11 12.36 -0.02
N GLU A 36 2.61 13.24 -0.87
CA GLU A 36 3.97 13.15 -1.41
C GLU A 36 4.61 14.53 -1.29
N THR A 37 5.61 14.65 -0.41
CA THR A 37 6.38 15.87 -0.19
C THR A 37 7.86 15.57 -0.36
N ALA A 38 8.67 16.64 -0.38
CA ALA A 38 10.13 16.49 -0.40
C ALA A 38 10.71 15.91 0.91
N GLU A 39 9.93 15.87 1.98
CA GLU A 39 10.36 15.38 3.30
C GLU A 39 9.93 13.92 3.53
N GLU A 40 8.71 13.57 3.12
CA GLU A 40 8.18 12.21 3.23
C GLU A 40 7.12 11.89 2.17
N THR A 41 7.01 10.60 1.86
CA THR A 41 5.91 10.01 1.10
C THR A 41 5.06 9.16 2.03
N VAL A 42 3.76 9.41 2.02
CA VAL A 42 2.75 8.68 2.79
C VAL A 42 1.83 7.97 1.82
N VAL A 43 1.75 6.66 1.94
CA VAL A 43 0.86 5.83 1.13
C VAL A 43 -0.06 5.01 2.02
N GLU A 44 -1.22 4.71 1.49
CA GLU A 44 -2.09 3.65 1.98
C GLU A 44 -1.93 2.45 1.06
N VAL A 45 -1.61 1.29 1.62
CA VAL A 45 -1.55 0.03 0.90
C VAL A 45 -2.69 -0.83 1.40
N ALA A 46 -3.53 -1.30 0.49
CA ALA A 46 -4.66 -2.17 0.80
C ALA A 46 -4.52 -3.50 0.04
N VAL A 47 -4.70 -4.62 0.72
CA VAL A 47 -4.71 -5.94 0.08
C VAL A 47 -6.01 -6.09 -0.72
N ILE A 48 -5.84 -6.29 -2.03
CA ILE A 48 -6.93 -6.62 -2.94
C ILE A 48 -7.15 -8.14 -2.84
N ASP A 49 -8.22 -8.50 -2.13
CA ASP A 49 -8.67 -9.88 -2.08
C ASP A 49 -9.15 -10.30 -3.48
N GLN A 50 -8.50 -11.32 -4.08
CA GLN A 50 -8.93 -11.88 -5.37
C GLN A 50 -10.31 -12.56 -5.29
N SER A 51 -10.92 -12.62 -4.10
CA SER A 51 -12.28 -13.11 -3.90
C SER A 51 -13.36 -12.05 -4.13
N ALA A 52 -13.00 -10.84 -4.60
CA ALA A 52 -14.00 -9.92 -5.14
C ALA A 52 -14.37 -10.39 -6.56
N PRO A 53 -15.61 -10.86 -6.80
CA PRO A 53 -16.00 -11.25 -8.14
C PRO A 53 -15.94 -10.00 -9.03
N VAL A 54 -15.09 -10.05 -10.05
CA VAL A 54 -15.23 -9.17 -11.21
C VAL A 54 -16.59 -9.49 -11.84
N ALA A 55 -17.60 -8.68 -11.50
CA ALA A 55 -18.91 -8.77 -12.12
C ALA A 55 -18.71 -8.53 -13.63
N SER A 56 -18.86 -9.61 -14.39
CA SER A 56 -18.89 -9.61 -15.86
C SER A 56 -20.29 -9.27 -16.36
#